data_AF-A0A6C0PCM2-F1
#
_entry.id   AF-A0A6C0PCM2-F1
#
_cell.length_a   1.000
_cell.length_b   1.000
_cell.length_c   1.000
_cell.angle_alpha   90.00
_cell.angle_beta   90.00
_cell.angle_gamma   90.00
#
_symmetry.space_group_name_H-M   'P 1'
#
loop_
_entity.id
_entity.type
_entity.pdbx_description
1 polymer ?
#
loop_
_entity_poly.entity_id
_entity_poly.type
_entity_poly.pdbx_seq_one_letter_code
_entity_poly.pdbx_strand_id
1 'polypeptide(L)'
;MLIGPSKTLAEIEEQMSNKISMNKMEMKSLSTQLGKLNQEYNSLPKIKGEPPTGRMVEVVNEIREKTAKMDELDSENKKLEIKLEEAEKDPNKDRKLTLTLKDLIDLGFDNDIA
;
A
#
# COMPACT_ATOMS: atom_id res chain seq x y z
N MET A 1 -18.95 -6.93 22.15
CA MET A 1 -17.67 -7.38 22.75
C MET A 1 -16.59 -7.21 21.69
N LEU A 2 -15.51 -6.49 22.01
CA LEU A 2 -14.31 -6.46 21.19
C LEU A 2 -13.61 -7.82 21.35
N ILE A 3 -13.68 -8.66 20.33
CA ILE A 3 -13.02 -9.98 20.31
C ILE A 3 -11.77 -9.81 19.45
N GLY A 4 -10.61 -9.71 20.09
CA GLY A 4 -9.32 -9.62 19.42
C GLY A 4 -8.16 -9.50 20.42
N PRO A 5 -6.92 -9.65 19.96
CA PRO A 5 -5.75 -9.62 20.82
C PRO A 5 -5.53 -8.21 21.38
N SER A 6 -5.04 -8.15 22.62
CA SER A 6 -4.62 -6.89 23.24
C SER A 6 -3.16 -6.62 22.92
N LYS A 7 -2.89 -5.48 22.30
CA LYS A 7 -1.55 -5.00 21.94
C LYS A 7 -1.27 -3.67 22.62
N THR A 8 -0.01 -3.40 22.99
CA THR A 8 0.37 -2.08 23.50
C THR A 8 0.35 -1.07 22.35
N LEU A 9 0.21 0.21 22.69
CA LEU A 9 0.29 1.27 21.69
C LEU A 9 1.66 1.26 20.98
N ALA A 10 2.74 0.98 21.71
CA ALA A 10 4.07 0.81 21.12
C ALA A 10 4.13 -0.33 20.08
N GLU A 11 3.53 -1.49 20.35
CA GLU A 11 3.45 -2.59 19.37
C GLU A 11 2.65 -2.17 18.13
N ILE A 12 1.58 -1.39 18.32
CA ILE A 12 0.73 -0.91 17.22
C ILE A 12 1.49 0.11 16.37
N GLU A 13 2.25 1.03 16.98
CA GLU A 13 3.12 1.99 16.29
C GLU A 13 4.20 1.28 15.46
N GLU A 14 4.86 0.28 16.04
CA GLU A 14 5.86 -0.52 15.33
C GLU A 14 5.26 -1.21 14.10
N GLN A 15 4.07 -1.82 14.23
CA GLN A 15 3.40 -2.45 13.10
C GLN A 15 2.98 -1.44 12.02
N MET A 16 2.44 -0.28 12.40
CA MET A 16 2.12 0.79 11.43
C MET A 16 3.36 1.25 10.67
N SER A 17 4.48 1.46 11.37
CA SER A 17 5.76 1.85 10.77
C SER A 17 6.30 0.79 9.80
N ASN A 18 6.25 -0.48 10.21
CA ASN A 18 6.64 -1.62 9.38
C ASN A 18 5.79 -1.71 8.11
N LYS A 19 4.46 -1.57 8.25
CA LYS A 19 3.53 -1.61 7.13
C LYS A 19 3.77 -0.45 6.15
N ILE A 20 3.98 0.76 6.65
CA ILE A 20 4.34 1.93 5.82
C ILE A 20 5.64 1.66 5.05
N SER A 21 6.65 1.07 5.70
CA SER A 21 7.92 0.71 5.06
C SER A 21 7.72 -0.32 3.94
N MET A 22 6.94 -1.37 4.20
CA MET A 22 6.58 -2.39 3.19
C MET A 22 5.86 -1.77 1.99
N ASN A 23 4.84 -0.96 2.23
CA ASN A 23 4.08 -0.27 1.19
C ASN A 23 5.00 0.66 0.37
N LYS A 24 5.93 1.38 1.01
CA LYS A 24 6.93 2.22 0.31
C LYS A 24 7.87 1.38 -0.57
N MET A 25 8.30 0.21 -0.11
CA MET A 25 9.09 -0.72 -0.94
C MET A 25 8.29 -1.24 -2.14
N GLU A 26 7.01 -1.58 -1.94
CA GLU A 26 6.14 -2.02 -3.02
C GLU A 26 5.89 -0.90 -4.04
N MET A 27 5.61 0.32 -3.59
CA MET A 27 5.47 1.50 -4.46
C MET A 27 6.74 1.74 -5.28
N LYS A 28 7.94 1.56 -4.70
CA LYS A 28 9.21 1.66 -5.43
C LYS A 28 9.34 0.58 -6.51
N SER A 29 8.90 -0.64 -6.22
CA SER A 29 8.85 -1.74 -7.20
C SER A 29 7.88 -1.42 -8.34
N LEU A 30 6.67 -0.95 -8.02
CA LEU A 30 5.65 -0.55 -8.99
C LEU A 30 6.13 0.62 -9.86
N SER A 31 6.77 1.62 -9.27
CA SER A 31 7.38 2.74 -10.00
C SER A 31 8.43 2.27 -11.01
N THR A 32 9.27 1.30 -10.63
CA THR A 32 10.25 0.69 -11.53
C THR A 32 9.57 -0.05 -12.69
N GLN A 33 8.50 -0.79 -12.40
CA GLN A 33 7.71 -1.50 -13.43
C GLN A 33 7.01 -0.52 -14.38
N LEU A 34 6.42 0.56 -13.86
CA LEU A 34 5.83 1.63 -14.66
C LEU A 34 6.88 2.31 -15.56
N GLY A 35 8.10 2.51 -15.07
CA GLY A 35 9.20 3.01 -15.88
C GLY A 35 9.47 2.13 -17.10
N LYS A 36 9.51 0.80 -16.91
CA LYS A 36 9.68 -0.19 -17.99
C LYS A 36 8.50 -0.18 -18.97
N LEU A 37 7.27 -0.18 -18.48
CA LEU A 37 6.08 -0.16 -19.33
C LEU A 37 5.96 1.14 -20.14
N ASN A 38 6.33 2.28 -19.55
CA ASN A 38 6.36 3.55 -20.28
C ASN A 38 7.44 3.56 -21.36
N GLN A 39 8.61 2.95 -21.12
CA GLN A 39 9.62 2.76 -22.15
C GLN A 39 9.11 1.84 -23.27
N GLU A 40 8.46 0.73 -22.91
CA GLU A 40 7.86 -0.19 -23.87
C GLU A 40 6.82 0.52 -24.74
N TYR A 41 5.86 1.22 -24.13
CA TYR A 41 4.83 1.99 -24.82
C TYR A 41 5.41 3.01 -25.81
N ASN A 42 6.53 3.65 -25.46
CA ASN A 42 7.20 4.61 -26.33
C ASN A 42 8.03 3.97 -27.45
N SER A 43 8.45 2.72 -27.27
CA SER A 43 9.16 1.94 -28.29
C SER A 43 8.23 1.28 -29.32
N LEU A 44 6.94 1.14 -29.01
CA LEU A 44 5.97 0.55 -29.93
C LEU A 44 5.74 1.47 -31.15
N PRO A 45 5.59 0.92 -32.36
CA PRO A 45 5.38 1.69 -33.58
C PRO A 45 4.04 2.43 -33.53
N LYS A 46 4.10 3.76 -33.72
CA LYS A 46 2.93 4.65 -33.74
C LYS A 46 2.64 5.06 -35.19
N ILE A 47 1.84 4.27 -35.89
CA ILE A 47 1.47 4.55 -37.28
C ILE A 47 0.31 5.54 -37.30
N LYS A 48 0.50 6.68 -37.97
CA LYS A 48 -0.49 7.76 -38.03
C LYS A 48 -1.70 7.30 -38.86
N GLY A 49 -2.88 7.35 -38.26
CA GLY A 49 -4.14 6.98 -38.93
C GLY A 49 -4.52 5.50 -38.77
N GLU A 50 -3.69 4.70 -38.12
CA GLU A 50 -4.00 3.32 -37.77
C GLU A 50 -4.41 3.21 -36.29
N PRO A 51 -5.30 2.25 -35.94
CA PRO A 51 -5.63 1.98 -34.55
C PRO A 51 -4.39 1.49 -33.77
N PRO A 52 -4.34 1.73 -32.44
CA PRO A 52 -3.29 1.19 -31.59
C PRO A 52 -3.16 -0.32 -31.75
N THR A 53 -1.93 -0.83 -31.75
CA THR A 53 -1.69 -2.27 -31.78
C THR A 53 -2.24 -2.93 -30.51
N GLY A 54 -2.57 -4.23 -30.57
CA GLY A 54 -3.05 -4.97 -29.38
C GLY A 54 -2.11 -4.84 -28.19
N ARG A 55 -0.78 -4.93 -28.43
CA ARG A 55 0.22 -4.73 -27.39
C ARG A 55 0.22 -3.33 -26.80
N MET A 56 -0.03 -2.30 -27.61
CA MET A 56 -0.12 -0.92 -27.13
C MET A 56 -1.32 -0.74 -26.18
N VAL A 57 -2.44 -1.41 -26.44
CA VAL A 57 -3.60 -1.44 -25.54
C VAL A 57 -3.29 -2.17 -24.24
N GLU A 58 -2.64 -3.34 -24.31
CA GLU A 58 -2.21 -4.10 -23.13
C GLU A 58 -1.30 -3.28 -22.22
N VAL A 59 -0.24 -2.67 -22.77
CA VAL A 59 0.71 -1.88 -21.99
C VAL A 59 0.01 -0.69 -21.31
N VAL A 60 -0.95 -0.03 -21.99
CA VAL A 60 -1.75 1.05 -21.38
C VAL A 60 -2.61 0.53 -20.22
N ASN A 61 -3.21 -0.66 -20.36
CA ASN A 61 -3.99 -1.27 -19.28
C ASN A 61 -3.10 -1.64 -18.10
N GLU A 62 -1.94 -2.26 -18.34
CA GLU A 62 -0.96 -2.59 -17.30
C GLU A 62 -0.46 -1.33 -16.56
N ILE A 63 -0.23 -0.22 -17.28
CA ILE A 63 0.11 1.08 -16.68
C ILE A 63 -1.02 1.56 -15.77
N ARG A 64 -2.28 1.51 -16.23
CA ARG A 64 -3.43 1.94 -15.44
C ARG A 64 -3.60 1.12 -14.18
N GLU A 65 -3.51 -0.20 -14.27
CA GLU A 65 -3.63 -1.10 -13.12
C GLU A 65 -2.54 -0.83 -12.08
N LYS A 66 -1.28 -0.71 -12.51
CA LYS A 66 -0.17 -0.42 -11.59
C LYS A 66 -0.26 0.97 -10.98
N THR A 67 -0.77 1.95 -11.72
CA THR A 67 -1.00 3.30 -11.20
C THR A 67 -2.10 3.28 -10.13
N ALA A 68 -3.23 2.61 -10.39
CA ALA A 68 -4.29 2.44 -9.40
C ALA A 68 -3.78 1.77 -8.11
N LYS A 69 -2.96 0.73 -8.25
CA LYS A 69 -2.34 0.07 -7.09
C LYS A 69 -1.41 1.00 -6.30
N MET A 70 -0.65 1.86 -6.98
CA MET A 70 0.18 2.87 -6.30
C MET A 70 -0.67 3.89 -5.55
N ASP A 71 -1.79 4.34 -6.13
CA ASP A 71 -2.71 5.28 -5.49
C ASP A 71 -3.38 4.66 -4.25
N GLU A 72 -3.73 3.38 -4.30
CA GLU A 72 -4.24 2.62 -3.16
C GLU A 72 -3.22 2.56 -2.02
N LEU A 73 -1.97 2.17 -2.31
CA LEU A 73 -0.89 2.11 -1.33
C LEU A 73 -0.55 3.50 -0.75
N ASP A 74 -0.61 4.56 -1.56
CA ASP A 74 -0.42 5.94 -1.09
C ASP A 74 -1.54 6.39 -0.15
N SER A 75 -2.79 6.05 -0.48
CA SER A 75 -3.94 6.32 0.39
C SER A 75 -3.84 5.56 1.71
N GLU A 76 -3.41 4.30 1.68
CA GLU A 76 -3.17 3.48 2.86
C GLU A 76 -2.06 4.08 3.73
N ASN A 77 -0.92 4.45 3.14
CA ASN A 77 0.18 5.09 3.84
C ASN A 77 -0.25 6.39 4.52
N LYS A 78 -1.00 7.26 3.84
CA LYS A 78 -1.53 8.49 4.44
C LYS A 78 -2.41 8.22 5.65
N LYS A 79 -3.26 7.19 5.58
CA LYS A 79 -4.11 6.80 6.72
C LYS A 79 -3.27 6.27 7.89
N LEU A 80 -2.27 5.44 7.61
CA LEU A 80 -1.37 4.90 8.63
C LEU A 80 -0.51 6.00 9.25
N GLU A 81 0.00 6.95 8.46
CA GLU A 81 0.80 8.08 8.95
C GLU A 81 -0.03 9.00 9.87
N ILE A 82 -1.31 9.27 9.54
CA ILE A 82 -2.21 10.02 10.44
C ILE A 82 -2.44 9.26 11.75
N LYS A 83 -2.73 7.95 11.68
CA LYS A 83 -2.93 7.11 12.88
C LYS A 83 -1.66 7.01 13.73
N LEU A 84 -0.49 6.94 13.10
CA LEU A 84 0.80 6.94 13.78
C LEU A 84 1.02 8.28 14.50
N GLU A 85 0.75 9.41 13.86
CA GLU A 85 0.87 10.74 14.49
C GLU A 85 -0.11 10.90 15.68
N GLU A 86 -1.32 10.36 15.57
CA GLU A 86 -2.29 10.31 16.68
C GLU A 86 -1.79 9.44 17.83
N ALA A 87 -1.25 8.25 17.52
CA ALA A 87 -0.68 7.36 18.51
C ALA A 87 0.54 8.00 19.19
N GLU A 88 1.42 8.65 18.44
CA GLU A 88 2.63 9.33 18.90
C GLU A 88 2.33 10.38 19.97
N LYS A 89 1.18 11.07 19.86
CA LYS A 89 0.72 12.09 20.81
C LYS A 89 0.19 11.52 22.13
N ASP A 90 -0.10 10.21 22.23
CA ASP A 90 -0.52 9.59 23.49
C ASP A 90 0.71 9.37 24.40
N PRO A 91 0.73 9.94 25.62
CA PRO A 91 1.85 9.80 26.55
C PRO A 91 1.95 8.40 27.19
N ASN A 92 0.93 7.54 27.06
CA ASN A 92 0.90 6.22 27.67
C ASN A 92 1.08 5.08 26.63
N LYS A 93 2.32 4.89 26.19
CA LYS A 93 2.69 3.86 25.19
C LYS A 93 2.47 2.41 25.64
N ASP A 94 2.45 2.18 26.95
CA ASP A 94 2.24 0.86 27.55
C ASP A 94 0.76 0.48 27.69
N ARG A 95 -0.16 1.42 27.38
CA ARG A 95 -1.59 1.15 27.39
C ARG A 95 -1.90 0.04 26.40
N LYS A 96 -2.58 -1.00 26.90
CA LYS A 96 -3.11 -2.08 26.07
C LYS A 96 -4.43 -1.66 25.41
N LEU A 97 -4.51 -1.86 24.11
CA LEU A 97 -5.70 -1.67 23.29
C LEU A 97 -6.15 -3.03 22.76
N THR A 98 -7.44 -3.32 22.91
CA THR A 98 -8.05 -4.50 22.29
C THR A 98 -8.44 -4.12 20.87
N LEU A 99 -7.79 -4.75 19.90
CA LEU A 99 -8.01 -4.50 18.48
C LEU A 99 -9.18 -5.34 17.96
N THR A 100 -9.96 -4.81 17.01
CA THR A 100 -10.90 -5.64 16.23
C THR A 100 -10.15 -6.43 15.17
N LEU A 101 -10.78 -7.49 14.63
CA LEU A 101 -10.26 -8.19 13.44
C LEU A 101 -9.99 -7.23 12.27
N LYS A 102 -10.84 -6.22 12.10
CA LYS A 102 -10.63 -5.20 11.07
C LYS A 102 -9.37 -4.38 11.35
N ASP A 103 -9.16 -3.96 12.60
CA ASP A 103 -7.95 -3.21 12.97
C ASP A 103 -6.68 -4.04 12.74
N LEU A 104 -6.72 -5.34 13.02
CA LEU A 104 -5.59 -6.24 12.73
C LEU A 104 -5.25 -6.29 11.23
N ILE A 105 -6.28 -6.43 10.39
CA ILE A 105 -6.12 -6.46 8.92
C ILE A 105 -5.59 -5.12 8.42
N ASP A 106 -6.21 -4.01 8.86
CA ASP A 106 -5.83 -2.66 8.44
C ASP A 106 -4.40 -2.31 8.87
N LEU A 107 -3.92 -2.87 9.99
CA LEU A 107 -2.56 -2.67 10.52
C LEU A 107 -1.55 -3.68 9.98
N GLY A 108 -1.99 -4.70 9.24
CA GLY A 108 -1.12 -5.75 8.70
C GLY A 108 -0.53 -6.67 9.76
N PHE A 109 -1.21 -6.88 10.88
CA PHE A 109 -0.86 -8.00 11.75
C PHE A 109 -1.08 -9.28 10.95
N ASP A 110 0.01 -10.02 10.71
CA ASP A 110 -0.08 -11.35 10.12
C ASP A 110 -1.05 -12.16 10.99
N ASN A 111 -2.14 -12.62 10.36
CA ASN A 111 -3.09 -13.55 10.96
C ASN A 111 -2.44 -14.93 11.08
N ASP A 112 -1.26 -15.02 11.70
CA ASP A 112 -0.78 -16.23 12.36
C ASP A 112 -1.63 -16.42 13.63
N ILE A 113 -2.93 -16.60 13.41
CA ILE A 113 -3.85 -17.12 14.42
C ILE A 113 -3.62 -18.63 14.41
N ALA A 114 -2.66 -19.04 15.25
CA ALA A 114 -2.35 -20.40 15.70
C ALA A 114 -1.54 -21.31 14.76
#